data_AF-A0A8I1NGM2-F1
#
_entry.id   AF-A0A8I1NGM2-F1
#
_cell.length_a   1.000
_cell.length_b   1.000
_cell.length_c   1.000
_cell.angle_alpha   90.00
_cell.angle_beta   90.00
_cell.angle_gamma   90.00
#
_symmetry.space_group_name_H-M   'P 1'
#
loop_
_entity.id
_entity.type
_entity.pdbx_description
1 polymer ?
#
loop_
_entity_poly.entity_id
_entity_poly.type
_entity_poly.pdbx_seq_one_letter_code
_entity_poly.pdbx_strand_id
1 'polypeptide(L)'
;MIGLPTKTAVLPIPLKQGFFLVLLLIAGLGVLVSGCGDSESGDDVARGAPSASEFPSAQGKTIEQLLNDQTPSDLVVTPAARVFELGKNRFPFGVFEVDRTQVDDADIALYFAKSPQAPVEGPLPAETVSLETKPAFRSKGAGGPGEANSFYLTHVKFDRNGPWLAIAVIKTDDGTEAARVTPSPVVGQFPNTASVGEKAPRVSTPTAASVGGDLSKIDTRQPPDDMHDNDLKDVLGKKPVVLIFATPALCQSRVCGPVVDVAEQVKDEVGDGVVFIHNEVYNENDMSKGVRPQLTAFGLESEPWIFLINKDGTIEQRIEGAIGVDELRSDVEQLKKKNGL
;
A
#
# COMPACT_ATOMS: atom_id res chain seq x y z
N MET A 1 47.54 42.92 15.61
CA MET A 1 48.93 42.77 16.12
C MET A 1 48.86 41.78 17.27
N ILE A 2 49.48 40.61 17.38
CA ILE A 2 50.48 39.75 16.71
C ILE A 2 50.12 38.37 17.32
N GLY A 3 49.93 37.23 16.66
CA GLY A 3 50.55 36.67 15.46
C GLY A 3 51.69 35.73 15.85
N LEU A 4 51.45 34.43 16.12
CA LEU A 4 52.40 33.33 15.87
C LEU A 4 51.75 31.94 16.08
N PRO A 5 51.86 31.00 15.11
CA PRO A 5 51.25 29.67 15.16
C PRO A 5 52.25 28.55 15.47
N THR A 6 51.79 27.49 16.13
CA THR A 6 52.52 26.22 16.27
C THR A 6 52.17 25.27 15.12
N LYS A 7 53.18 24.94 14.32
CA LYS A 7 53.14 23.90 13.29
C LYS A 7 53.23 22.52 13.94
N THR A 8 52.39 21.58 13.52
CA THR A 8 52.66 20.14 13.66
C THR A 8 52.48 19.50 12.30
N ALA A 9 53.56 18.88 11.81
CA ALA A 9 53.69 18.32 10.49
C ALA A 9 53.01 16.95 10.42
N VAL A 10 52.17 16.75 9.40
CA VAL A 10 51.65 15.44 9.00
C VAL A 10 52.52 14.95 7.83
N LEU A 11 53.19 13.81 8.04
CA LEU A 11 53.97 13.10 7.02
C LEU A 11 53.02 12.34 6.06
N PRO A 12 53.29 12.33 4.74
CA PRO A 12 52.50 11.57 3.78
C PRO A 12 52.98 10.11 3.70
N ILE A 13 52.02 9.17 3.68
CA ILE A 13 52.24 7.75 3.38
C ILE A 13 52.17 7.57 1.86
N PRO A 14 53.20 7.01 1.19
CA PRO A 14 53.16 6.77 -0.25
C PRO A 14 52.51 5.41 -0.58
N LEU A 15 51.45 5.43 -1.40
CA LEU A 15 50.94 4.24 -2.08
C LEU A 15 51.90 3.85 -3.21
N LYS A 16 52.60 2.72 -3.07
CA LYS A 16 53.38 2.11 -4.14
C LYS A 16 52.47 1.25 -5.02
N GLN A 17 52.40 1.61 -6.30
CA GLN A 17 52.00 0.74 -7.39
C GLN A 17 53.02 -0.40 -7.57
N GLY A 18 52.54 -1.61 -7.76
CA GLY A 18 53.35 -2.80 -8.02
C GLY A 18 52.61 -3.74 -8.96
N PHE A 19 52.86 -3.55 -10.25
CA PHE A 19 52.47 -4.42 -11.36
C PHE A 19 53.20 -5.77 -11.19
N PHE A 20 52.48 -6.90 -11.17
CA PHE A 20 53.09 -8.21 -11.43
C PHE A 20 52.18 -9.07 -12.28
N LEU A 21 52.64 -9.29 -13.50
CA LEU A 21 52.16 -10.22 -14.49
C LEU A 21 52.73 -11.59 -14.16
N VAL A 22 51.90 -12.61 -13.91
CA VAL A 22 52.34 -14.02 -14.00
C VAL A 22 51.25 -14.81 -14.73
N LEU A 23 51.56 -15.16 -15.98
CA LEU A 23 50.93 -16.25 -16.72
C LEU A 23 51.41 -17.58 -16.13
N LEU A 24 50.49 -18.49 -15.82
CA LEU A 24 50.75 -19.93 -15.89
C LEU A 24 49.48 -20.67 -16.29
N LEU A 25 49.64 -21.43 -17.37
CA LEU A 25 48.66 -22.18 -18.12
C LEU A 25 48.86 -23.66 -17.75
N ILE A 26 47.77 -24.40 -17.46
CA ILE A 26 47.40 -25.72 -18.06
C ILE A 26 46.45 -26.52 -17.14
N ALA A 27 45.23 -26.69 -17.67
CA ALA A 27 44.34 -27.85 -17.79
C ALA A 27 43.93 -28.72 -16.57
N GLY A 28 42.60 -28.92 -16.47
CA GLY A 28 42.00 -30.07 -15.81
C GLY A 28 40.48 -29.95 -15.65
N LEU A 29 39.72 -30.54 -16.58
CA LEU A 29 38.27 -30.77 -16.61
C LEU A 29 37.55 -30.82 -15.23
N GLY A 30 36.46 -30.05 -15.09
CA GLY A 30 35.52 -30.20 -13.99
C GLY A 30 34.22 -29.41 -14.20
N VAL A 31 33.19 -30.09 -14.71
CA VAL A 31 31.74 -29.82 -14.62
C VAL A 31 31.28 -28.35 -14.76
N LEU A 32 30.71 -28.04 -15.92
CA LEU A 32 29.84 -26.87 -16.11
C LEU A 32 28.59 -27.03 -15.23
N VAL A 33 28.59 -26.47 -14.03
CA VAL A 33 27.35 -26.04 -13.39
C VAL A 33 26.98 -24.74 -14.07
N SER A 34 25.94 -24.78 -14.90
CA SER A 34 25.23 -23.61 -15.37
C SER A 34 24.63 -22.90 -14.16
N GLY A 35 25.42 -22.04 -13.52
CA GLY A 35 24.89 -20.99 -12.67
C GLY A 35 24.16 -20.02 -13.58
N CYS A 36 22.86 -20.23 -13.77
CA CYS A 36 21.97 -19.12 -14.05
C CYS A 36 22.11 -18.20 -12.84
N GLY A 37 22.85 -17.11 -13.04
CA GLY A 37 22.73 -15.94 -12.19
C GLY A 37 21.28 -15.52 -12.28
N ASP A 38 20.54 -15.83 -11.22
CA ASP A 38 19.25 -15.24 -10.97
C ASP A 38 19.55 -13.77 -10.74
N SER A 39 19.20 -12.96 -11.74
CA SER A 39 19.18 -11.52 -11.61
C SER A 39 18.16 -11.22 -10.52
N GLU A 40 18.64 -10.76 -9.36
CA GLU A 40 17.83 -10.16 -8.29
C GLU A 40 16.91 -9.10 -8.91
N SER A 41 15.69 -9.51 -9.23
CA SER A 41 14.57 -8.65 -9.54
C SER A 41 13.93 -8.31 -8.21
N GLY A 42 13.81 -7.01 -7.91
CA GLY A 42 13.45 -6.46 -6.60
C GLY A 42 12.02 -6.73 -6.16
N ASP A 43 11.74 -8.00 -5.86
CA ASP A 43 10.54 -8.50 -5.20
C ASP A 43 10.81 -8.80 -3.71
N ASP A 44 11.88 -8.25 -3.13
CA ASP A 44 12.43 -8.67 -1.82
C ASP A 44 11.48 -8.50 -0.63
N VAL A 45 10.39 -7.74 -0.79
CA VAL A 45 9.42 -7.47 0.30
C VAL A 45 8.11 -8.25 0.15
N ALA A 46 7.75 -8.73 -1.05
CA ALA A 46 6.50 -9.48 -1.23
C ALA A 46 6.63 -10.90 -0.67
N ARG A 47 5.72 -11.30 0.22
CA ARG A 47 5.77 -12.62 0.87
C ARG A 47 4.38 -13.17 1.12
N GLY A 48 4.15 -14.41 0.71
CA GLY A 48 2.90 -15.11 1.00
C GLY A 48 2.66 -15.27 2.49
N ALA A 49 1.38 -15.35 2.89
CA ALA A 49 1.02 -15.50 4.29
C ALA A 49 1.59 -16.80 4.90
N PRO A 50 2.13 -16.74 6.13
CA PRO A 50 2.61 -17.93 6.85
C PRO A 50 1.47 -18.92 7.15
N SER A 51 1.80 -20.15 7.53
CA SER A 51 0.78 -21.15 7.83
C SER A 51 0.02 -20.79 9.10
N ALA A 52 -1.32 -20.90 9.07
CA ALA A 52 -2.15 -20.72 10.26
C ALA A 52 -1.75 -21.63 11.44
N SER A 53 -1.14 -22.79 11.17
CA SER A 53 -0.66 -23.70 12.22
C SER A 53 0.57 -23.19 12.97
N GLU A 54 1.25 -22.16 12.46
CA GLU A 54 2.39 -21.52 13.12
C GLU A 54 1.96 -20.54 14.22
N PHE A 55 0.66 -20.24 14.33
CA PHE A 55 0.12 -19.31 15.30
C PHE A 55 -0.78 -20.02 16.34
N PRO A 56 -0.95 -19.42 17.53
CA PRO A 56 -1.79 -20.00 18.58
C PRO A 56 -3.23 -20.28 18.15
N SER A 57 -3.75 -21.44 18.52
CA SER A 57 -5.14 -21.80 18.25
C SER A 57 -6.13 -20.86 18.96
N ALA A 58 -7.15 -20.41 18.21
CA ALA A 58 -8.30 -19.67 18.73
C ALA A 58 -9.31 -20.55 19.49
N GLN A 59 -9.23 -21.88 19.37
CA GLN A 59 -10.27 -22.79 19.83
C GLN A 59 -10.46 -22.73 21.35
N GLY A 60 -11.66 -22.37 21.78
CA GLY A 60 -12.06 -22.33 23.18
C GLY A 60 -11.51 -21.14 23.97
N LYS A 61 -10.86 -20.17 23.32
CA LYS A 61 -10.29 -18.98 23.98
C LYS A 61 -11.14 -17.73 23.71
N THR A 62 -11.10 -16.81 24.66
CA THR A 62 -11.49 -15.41 24.41
C THR A 62 -10.29 -14.62 23.86
N ILE A 63 -10.55 -13.45 23.28
CA ILE A 63 -9.48 -12.59 22.75
C ILE A 63 -8.56 -12.06 23.87
N GLU A 64 -9.08 -11.87 25.08
CA GLU A 64 -8.27 -11.45 26.24
C GLU A 64 -7.38 -12.58 26.75
N GLN A 65 -7.89 -13.81 26.81
CA GLN A 65 -7.07 -14.97 27.15
C GLN A 65 -5.96 -15.16 26.13
N LEU A 66 -6.29 -15.09 24.84
CA LEU A 66 -5.31 -15.22 23.77
C LEU A 66 -4.21 -14.16 23.86
N LEU A 67 -4.59 -12.90 24.09
CA LEU A 67 -3.65 -11.79 24.30
C LEU A 67 -2.74 -12.02 25.52
N ASN A 68 -3.30 -12.41 26.66
CA ASN A 68 -2.56 -12.58 27.91
C ASN A 68 -1.67 -13.84 27.94
N ASP A 69 -1.96 -14.82 27.07
CA ASP A 69 -1.12 -16.01 26.90
C ASP A 69 0.18 -15.70 26.14
N GLN A 70 0.32 -14.52 25.52
CA GLN A 70 1.49 -14.11 24.74
C GLN A 70 2.37 -13.12 25.51
N THR A 71 3.62 -13.00 25.08
CA THR A 71 4.47 -11.88 25.50
C THR A 71 3.89 -10.57 24.93
N PRO A 72 3.81 -9.46 25.71
CA PRO A 72 3.38 -8.18 25.15
C PRO A 72 4.38 -7.68 24.10
N SER A 73 3.88 -7.24 22.95
CA SER A 73 4.69 -6.57 21.92
C SER A 73 4.62 -5.05 22.08
N ASP A 74 5.73 -4.37 21.81
CA ASP A 74 5.78 -2.90 21.69
C ASP A 74 5.40 -2.40 20.29
N LEU A 75 5.20 -3.32 19.33
CA LEU A 75 4.80 -2.99 17.97
C LEU A 75 3.40 -2.37 17.91
N VAL A 76 3.27 -1.34 17.06
CA VAL A 76 2.02 -0.67 16.74
C VAL A 76 1.44 -1.26 15.46
N VAL A 77 0.29 -1.92 15.58
CA VAL A 77 -0.44 -2.49 14.42
C VAL A 77 -1.66 -1.64 14.13
N THR A 78 -1.70 -1.01 12.95
CA THR A 78 -2.75 -0.08 12.56
C THR A 78 -3.42 -0.49 11.25
N PRO A 79 -4.75 -0.57 11.20
CA PRO A 79 -5.46 -0.73 9.94
C PRO A 79 -5.12 0.40 8.96
N ALA A 80 -5.02 0.05 7.68
CA ALA A 80 -4.85 0.97 6.56
C ALA A 80 -6.18 1.18 5.80
N ALA A 81 -7.30 0.75 6.37
CA ALA A 81 -8.67 0.98 5.90
C ALA A 81 -9.60 1.25 7.10
N ARG A 82 -10.72 1.93 6.84
CA ARG A 82 -11.73 2.33 7.84
C ARG A 82 -13.12 1.81 7.50
N VAL A 83 -13.43 1.59 6.23
CA VAL A 83 -14.75 1.19 5.76
C VAL A 83 -14.82 -0.34 5.68
N PHE A 84 -15.50 -0.93 6.66
CA PHE A 84 -15.77 -2.36 6.71
C PHE A 84 -17.28 -2.63 6.66
N GLU A 85 -17.67 -3.64 5.88
CA GLU A 85 -19.07 -4.05 5.67
C GLU A 85 -19.31 -5.48 6.18
N LEU A 86 -20.57 -5.92 6.16
CA LEU A 86 -20.89 -7.31 6.40
C LEU A 86 -20.33 -8.20 5.28
N GLY A 87 -19.86 -9.39 5.64
CA GLY A 87 -19.27 -10.33 4.70
C GLY A 87 -17.74 -10.27 4.69
N LYS A 88 -17.14 -10.67 3.57
CA LYS A 88 -15.68 -10.73 3.40
C LYS A 88 -15.15 -9.34 3.13
N ASN A 89 -14.14 -8.93 3.90
CA ASN A 89 -13.49 -7.63 3.78
C ASN A 89 -11.99 -7.83 3.57
N ARG A 90 -11.42 -6.92 2.78
CA ARG A 90 -9.99 -6.66 2.71
C ARG A 90 -9.58 -5.98 4.02
N PHE A 91 -8.54 -6.46 4.68
CA PHE A 91 -8.02 -5.85 5.91
C PHE A 91 -6.53 -5.54 5.72
N PRO A 92 -6.20 -4.43 5.05
CA PRO A 92 -4.82 -3.97 4.95
C PRO A 92 -4.41 -3.32 6.26
N PHE A 93 -3.15 -3.48 6.68
CA PHE A 93 -2.61 -2.87 7.88
C PHE A 93 -1.09 -2.67 7.79
N GLY A 94 -0.60 -1.72 8.57
CA GLY A 94 0.84 -1.50 8.77
C GLY A 94 1.26 -1.95 10.16
N VAL A 95 2.54 -2.35 10.27
CA VAL A 95 3.21 -2.67 11.53
C VAL A 95 4.38 -1.71 11.68
N PHE A 96 4.49 -1.11 12.87
CA PHE A 96 5.47 -0.09 13.14
C PHE A 96 6.09 -0.26 14.52
N GLU A 97 7.34 0.13 14.64
CA GLU A 97 7.96 0.44 15.92
C GLU A 97 7.30 1.69 16.55
N VAL A 98 7.53 1.90 17.85
CA VAL A 98 7.01 3.07 18.58
C VAL A 98 7.52 4.40 17.97
N ASP A 99 8.70 4.38 17.34
CA ASP A 99 9.27 5.54 16.64
C ASP A 99 8.73 5.76 15.21
N ARG A 100 7.76 4.93 14.78
CA ARG A 100 7.10 4.91 13.46
C ARG A 100 7.95 4.33 12.32
N THR A 101 9.06 3.69 12.64
CA THR A 101 9.78 2.85 11.68
C THR A 101 8.87 1.70 11.25
N GLN A 102 8.77 1.46 9.95
CA GLN A 102 7.95 0.38 9.42
C GLN A 102 8.66 -0.96 9.63
N VAL A 103 7.89 -1.99 10.01
CA VAL A 103 8.33 -3.39 10.08
C VAL A 103 7.62 -4.14 8.96
N ASP A 104 8.33 -4.65 7.96
CA ASP A 104 7.78 -5.29 6.75
C ASP A 104 8.16 -6.78 6.59
N ASP A 105 8.94 -7.30 7.53
CA ASP A 105 9.45 -8.67 7.56
C ASP A 105 8.81 -9.57 8.64
N ALA A 106 7.76 -9.11 9.31
CA ALA A 106 7.12 -9.86 10.38
C ALA A 106 6.22 -11.00 9.87
N ASP A 107 6.30 -12.15 10.53
CA ASP A 107 5.29 -13.22 10.45
C ASP A 107 4.14 -12.90 11.41
N ILE A 108 2.99 -12.48 10.89
CA ILE A 108 1.89 -11.95 11.68
C ILE A 108 0.54 -12.59 11.32
N ALA A 109 -0.28 -12.84 12.33
CA ALA A 109 -1.67 -13.24 12.18
C ALA A 109 -2.60 -12.36 13.01
N LEU A 110 -3.74 -12.00 12.44
CA LEU A 110 -4.78 -11.24 13.13
C LEU A 110 -5.83 -12.17 13.74
N TYR A 111 -6.39 -11.72 14.86
CA TYR A 111 -7.50 -12.38 15.54
C TYR A 111 -8.55 -11.35 15.88
N PHE A 112 -9.81 -11.73 15.74
CA PHE A 112 -10.95 -10.84 15.90
C PHE A 112 -11.93 -11.40 16.93
N ALA A 113 -12.65 -10.52 17.63
CA ALA A 113 -13.75 -10.93 18.51
C ALA A 113 -14.84 -9.88 18.58
N LYS A 114 -16.07 -10.35 18.80
CA LYS A 114 -17.28 -9.51 18.93
C LYS A 114 -17.35 -8.81 20.28
N SER A 115 -16.75 -9.37 21.31
CA SER A 115 -16.66 -8.78 22.64
C SER A 115 -15.52 -9.46 23.39
N PRO A 116 -15.09 -8.93 24.55
CA PRO A 116 -14.01 -9.55 25.31
C PRO A 116 -14.33 -10.98 25.78
N GLN A 117 -15.62 -11.34 25.89
CA GLN A 117 -16.09 -12.67 26.30
C GLN A 117 -16.53 -13.54 25.12
N ALA A 118 -16.62 -12.99 23.91
CA ALA A 118 -16.96 -13.77 22.73
C ALA A 118 -15.80 -14.73 22.36
N PRO A 119 -16.10 -15.87 21.72
CA PRO A 119 -15.08 -16.70 21.10
C PRO A 119 -14.24 -15.86 20.15
N VAL A 120 -12.92 -16.05 20.19
CA VAL A 120 -12.00 -15.42 19.26
C VAL A 120 -12.02 -16.15 17.91
N GLU A 121 -11.94 -15.38 16.83
CA GLU A 121 -11.90 -15.84 15.45
C GLU A 121 -10.48 -15.63 14.89
N GLY A 122 -9.92 -16.65 14.21
CA GLY A 122 -8.56 -16.67 13.70
C GLY A 122 -7.86 -18.02 13.94
N PRO A 123 -6.54 -18.12 13.78
CA PRO A 123 -5.66 -17.09 13.21
C PRO A 123 -6.03 -16.74 11.77
N LEU A 124 -5.87 -15.47 11.41
CA LEU A 124 -5.86 -14.99 10.03
C LEU A 124 -4.46 -14.50 9.69
N PRO A 125 -3.56 -15.37 9.21
CA PRO A 125 -2.23 -14.97 8.75
C PRO A 125 -2.33 -13.89 7.67
N ALA A 126 -1.37 -12.98 7.66
CA ALA A 126 -1.29 -11.93 6.66
C ALA A 126 -0.11 -12.16 5.71
N GLU A 127 -0.33 -11.88 4.43
CA GLU A 127 0.74 -11.76 3.46
C GLU A 127 1.35 -10.35 3.52
N THR A 128 2.62 -10.22 3.13
CA THR A 128 3.24 -8.92 2.89
C THR A 128 3.11 -8.60 1.40
N VAL A 129 2.49 -7.48 1.09
CA VAL A 129 2.27 -7.00 -0.29
C VAL A 129 3.22 -5.84 -0.56
N SER A 130 3.97 -5.94 -1.65
CA SER A 130 4.84 -4.86 -2.13
C SER A 130 4.04 -3.72 -2.77
N LEU A 131 4.46 -2.49 -2.51
CA LEU A 131 4.01 -1.28 -3.18
C LEU A 131 5.03 -0.80 -4.22
N GLU A 132 6.08 -1.57 -4.48
CA GLU A 132 7.09 -1.20 -5.44
C GLU A 132 6.57 -1.18 -6.88
N THR A 133 7.00 -0.17 -7.61
CA THR A 133 6.75 -0.01 -9.04
C THR A 133 8.05 -0.02 -9.81
N LYS A 134 7.98 -0.19 -11.14
CA LYS A 134 9.14 -0.04 -12.02
C LYS A 134 9.68 1.41 -11.90
N PRO A 135 11.00 1.62 -11.99
CA PRO A 135 11.61 2.95 -11.82
C PRO A 135 11.01 4.08 -12.67
N ALA A 136 10.43 3.76 -13.83
CA ALA A 136 9.80 4.74 -14.71
C ALA A 136 8.51 5.37 -14.14
N PHE A 137 7.84 4.71 -13.18
CA PHE A 137 6.57 5.14 -12.58
C PHE A 137 6.74 5.62 -11.13
N ARG A 138 7.98 5.74 -10.66
CA ARG A 138 8.27 6.17 -9.29
C ARG A 138 8.24 7.70 -9.22
N SER A 139 7.38 8.22 -8.37
CA SER A 139 7.36 9.65 -8.04
C SER A 139 8.57 10.05 -7.18
N LYS A 140 8.82 11.35 -7.03
CA LYS A 140 9.81 11.87 -6.09
C LYS A 140 9.34 11.58 -4.67
N GLY A 141 10.12 10.79 -3.94
CA GLY A 141 9.77 10.32 -2.61
C GLY A 141 9.52 8.82 -2.59
N ALA A 142 9.15 8.23 -3.74
CA ALA A 142 8.90 6.80 -3.91
C ALA A 142 10.08 5.95 -3.45
N GLY A 143 9.81 4.99 -2.58
CA GLY A 143 10.83 4.11 -1.99
C GLY A 143 11.71 4.81 -0.94
N GLY A 144 11.46 6.09 -0.66
CA GLY A 144 12.27 6.92 0.23
C GLY A 144 11.80 6.92 1.68
N PRO A 145 12.63 7.46 2.61
CA PRO A 145 12.25 7.59 4.01
C PRO A 145 10.95 8.38 4.17
N GLY A 146 9.97 7.79 4.84
CA GLY A 146 8.66 8.42 5.05
C GLY A 146 7.57 7.97 4.08
N GLU A 147 7.87 7.16 3.07
CA GLU A 147 6.85 6.44 2.29
C GLU A 147 6.68 5.00 2.78
N ALA A 148 5.56 4.38 2.43
CA ALA A 148 5.33 2.97 2.67
C ALA A 148 5.78 2.15 1.45
N ASN A 149 6.63 1.15 1.67
CA ASN A 149 7.13 0.27 0.60
C ASN A 149 6.32 -1.03 0.49
N SER A 150 5.59 -1.35 1.54
CA SER A 150 4.77 -2.54 1.64
C SER A 150 3.63 -2.34 2.65
N PHE A 151 2.74 -3.31 2.73
CA PHE A 151 1.73 -3.42 3.77
C PHE A 151 1.39 -4.89 4.00
N TYR A 152 0.78 -5.19 5.13
CA TYR A 152 0.25 -6.53 5.38
C TYR A 152 -1.21 -6.61 4.96
N LEU A 153 -1.59 -7.75 4.41
CA LEU A 153 -2.92 -7.99 3.94
C LEU A 153 -3.47 -9.31 4.49
N THR A 154 -4.66 -9.23 5.08
CA THR A 154 -5.47 -10.43 5.33
C THR A 154 -6.92 -10.17 4.94
N HIS A 155 -7.73 -11.22 5.00
CA HIS A 155 -9.15 -11.13 4.73
C HIS A 155 -9.96 -11.60 5.94
N VAL A 156 -10.89 -10.77 6.38
CA VAL A 156 -11.73 -11.03 7.55
C VAL A 156 -13.19 -11.09 7.13
N LYS A 157 -13.97 -11.99 7.75
CA LYS A 157 -15.41 -12.04 7.55
C LYS A 157 -16.11 -11.42 8.76
N PHE A 158 -16.79 -10.30 8.56
CA PHE A 158 -17.62 -9.70 9.60
C PHE A 158 -19.08 -10.13 9.43
N ASP A 159 -19.69 -10.65 10.49
CA ASP A 159 -21.07 -11.13 10.47
C ASP A 159 -22.06 -10.23 11.22
N ARG A 160 -21.58 -9.08 11.74
CA ARG A 160 -22.40 -8.07 12.40
C ARG A 160 -21.81 -6.67 12.26
N ASN A 161 -22.70 -5.69 12.31
CA ASN A 161 -22.34 -4.27 12.43
C ASN A 161 -21.88 -3.94 13.85
N GLY A 162 -21.17 -2.82 13.98
CA GLY A 162 -20.66 -2.31 15.24
C GLY A 162 -19.19 -2.64 15.49
N PRO A 163 -18.68 -2.36 16.70
CA PRO A 163 -17.27 -2.52 17.02
C PRO A 163 -16.86 -3.99 17.08
N TRP A 164 -15.64 -4.26 16.63
CA TRP A 164 -14.95 -5.53 16.76
C TRP A 164 -13.62 -5.31 17.46
N LEU A 165 -13.22 -6.25 18.30
CA LEU A 165 -11.88 -6.27 18.87
C LEU A 165 -10.94 -6.96 17.91
N ALA A 166 -9.70 -6.49 17.83
CA ALA A 166 -8.66 -7.09 17.02
C ALA A 166 -7.32 -7.08 17.76
N ILE A 167 -6.61 -8.21 17.70
CA ILE A 167 -5.22 -8.32 18.16
C ILE A 167 -4.37 -8.91 17.03
N ALA A 168 -3.10 -8.54 17.03
CA ALA A 168 -2.08 -9.15 16.21
C ALA A 168 -1.24 -10.08 17.08
N VAL A 169 -0.92 -11.27 16.56
CA VAL A 169 0.11 -12.14 17.12
C VAL A 169 1.27 -12.19 16.13
N ILE A 170 2.46 -11.85 16.61
CA ILE A 170 3.71 -11.75 15.86
C ILE A 170 4.62 -12.89 16.30
N LYS A 171 5.19 -13.61 15.34
CA LYS A 171 6.16 -14.66 15.62
C LYS A 171 7.54 -14.04 15.86
N THR A 172 8.23 -14.52 16.88
CA THR A 172 9.60 -14.14 17.22
C THR A 172 10.44 -15.39 17.42
N ASP A 173 11.77 -15.22 17.53
CA ASP A 173 12.68 -16.34 17.79
C ASP A 173 12.40 -17.03 19.14
N ASP A 174 11.87 -16.29 20.11
CA ASP A 174 11.58 -16.75 21.47
C ASP A 174 10.11 -17.20 21.67
N GLY A 175 9.29 -17.18 20.60
CA GLY A 175 7.89 -17.62 20.63
C GLY A 175 6.96 -16.68 19.89
N THR A 176 5.97 -16.13 20.61
CA THR A 176 4.97 -15.23 20.05
C THR A 176 4.73 -14.03 20.96
N GLU A 177 4.66 -12.86 20.34
CA GLU A 177 4.24 -11.63 20.98
C GLU A 177 2.85 -11.23 20.49
N ALA A 178 2.16 -10.37 21.25
CA ALA A 178 0.89 -9.83 20.83
C ALA A 178 0.70 -8.35 21.13
N ALA A 179 0.05 -7.66 20.19
CA ALA A 179 -0.34 -6.26 20.28
C ALA A 179 -1.83 -6.09 19.95
N ARG A 180 -2.45 -5.02 20.45
CA ARG A 180 -3.80 -4.64 20.04
C ARG A 180 -3.75 -3.92 18.70
N VAL A 181 -4.65 -4.30 17.78
CA VAL A 181 -4.84 -3.55 16.54
C VAL A 181 -5.60 -2.27 16.85
N THR A 182 -5.00 -1.13 16.50
CA THR A 182 -5.49 0.19 16.88
C THR A 182 -5.55 1.14 15.68
N PRO A 183 -6.70 1.78 15.40
CA PRO A 183 -7.98 1.61 16.07
C PRO A 183 -8.62 0.24 15.82
N SER A 184 -9.51 -0.16 16.71
CA SER A 184 -10.38 -1.32 16.51
C SER A 184 -11.39 -1.06 15.39
N PRO A 185 -11.67 -2.04 14.50
CA PRO A 185 -12.59 -1.84 13.39
C PRO A 185 -14.05 -1.70 13.85
N VAL A 186 -14.80 -0.83 13.17
CA VAL A 186 -16.23 -0.63 13.40
C VAL A 186 -16.98 -0.87 12.09
N VAL A 187 -17.70 -1.99 12.03
CA VAL A 187 -18.37 -2.45 10.82
C VAL A 187 -19.66 -1.67 10.60
N GLY A 188 -19.86 -1.17 9.38
CA GLY A 188 -20.99 -0.34 8.99
C GLY A 188 -20.93 1.11 9.51
N GLN A 189 -19.74 1.60 9.89
CA GLN A 189 -19.57 2.97 10.40
C GLN A 189 -19.81 4.05 9.34
N PHE A 190 -19.53 3.78 8.07
CA PHE A 190 -19.59 4.74 6.97
C PHE A 190 -20.66 4.33 5.93
N PRO A 191 -21.95 4.45 6.23
CA PRO A 191 -23.03 3.95 5.38
C PRO A 191 -23.25 4.77 4.10
N ASN A 192 -22.64 5.96 3.99
CA ASN A 192 -22.80 6.86 2.85
C ASN A 192 -21.67 6.74 1.82
N THR A 193 -20.64 5.95 2.10
CA THR A 193 -19.54 5.73 1.15
C THR A 193 -20.08 4.92 -0.02
N ALA A 194 -19.86 5.40 -1.25
CA ALA A 194 -20.35 4.75 -2.45
C ALA A 194 -19.99 3.25 -2.48
N SER A 195 -20.97 2.40 -2.74
CA SER A 195 -20.85 0.95 -2.56
C SER A 195 -20.85 0.19 -3.89
N VAL A 196 -20.27 -1.01 -3.86
CA VAL A 196 -20.28 -1.93 -5.01
C VAL A 196 -21.73 -2.24 -5.41
N GLY A 197 -22.00 -2.21 -6.72
CA GLY A 197 -23.33 -2.41 -7.30
C GLY A 197 -24.14 -1.13 -7.48
N GLU A 198 -23.75 -0.01 -6.87
CA GLU A 198 -24.41 1.28 -7.06
C GLU A 198 -23.93 2.00 -8.33
N LYS A 199 -24.71 2.98 -8.79
CA LYS A 199 -24.21 3.91 -9.81
C LYS A 199 -23.24 4.89 -9.17
N ALA A 200 -22.05 5.02 -9.75
CA ALA A 200 -21.07 6.00 -9.28
C ALA A 200 -21.64 7.42 -9.35
N PRO A 201 -21.38 8.28 -8.34
CA PRO A 201 -21.75 9.69 -8.40
C PRO A 201 -21.22 10.36 -9.67
N ARG A 202 -22.12 11.04 -10.40
CA ARG A 202 -21.73 11.83 -11.59
C ARG A 202 -21.18 13.18 -11.13
N VAL A 203 -19.87 13.28 -11.03
CA VAL A 203 -19.16 14.52 -10.68
C VAL A 203 -18.15 14.90 -11.75
N SER A 204 -17.86 16.20 -11.85
CA SER A 204 -16.82 16.72 -12.74
C SER A 204 -15.45 16.53 -12.07
N THR A 205 -14.48 15.92 -12.73
CA THR A 205 -13.08 15.88 -12.27
C THR A 205 -12.23 16.89 -13.04
N PRO A 206 -11.25 17.56 -12.39
CA PRO A 206 -10.33 18.43 -13.10
C PRO A 206 -9.58 17.67 -14.19
N THR A 207 -9.24 18.39 -15.27
CA THR A 207 -8.45 17.86 -16.39
C THR A 207 -7.30 18.78 -16.73
N ALA A 208 -6.31 18.28 -17.47
CA ALA A 208 -5.21 19.08 -18.02
C ALA A 208 -5.74 20.33 -18.75
N ALA A 209 -6.77 20.18 -19.58
CA ALA A 209 -7.41 21.28 -20.30
C ALA A 209 -8.02 22.33 -19.35
N SER A 210 -8.66 21.90 -18.26
CA SER A 210 -9.32 22.80 -17.30
C SER A 210 -8.36 23.73 -16.55
N VAL A 211 -7.07 23.37 -16.50
CA VAL A 211 -6.02 24.15 -15.82
C VAL A 211 -5.00 24.78 -16.77
N GLY A 212 -5.28 24.74 -18.08
CA GLY A 212 -4.41 25.32 -19.11
C GLY A 212 -3.11 24.54 -19.32
N GLY A 213 -3.12 23.22 -19.06
CA GLY A 213 -1.97 22.32 -19.21
C GLY A 213 -1.01 22.29 -18.01
N ASP A 214 -1.22 23.14 -17.00
CA ASP A 214 -0.40 23.15 -15.79
C ASP A 214 -0.97 22.18 -14.74
N LEU A 215 -0.53 20.92 -14.81
CA LEU A 215 -0.99 19.84 -13.93
C LEU A 215 -0.66 20.07 -12.45
N SER A 216 0.34 20.89 -12.12
CA SER A 216 0.71 21.17 -10.72
C SER A 216 -0.42 21.81 -9.89
N LYS A 217 -1.45 22.35 -10.56
CA LYS A 217 -2.66 22.90 -9.93
C LYS A 217 -3.67 21.83 -9.48
N ILE A 218 -3.56 20.61 -10.00
CA ILE A 218 -4.53 19.52 -9.79
C ILE A 218 -3.89 18.19 -9.42
N ASP A 219 -2.56 18.15 -9.31
CA ASP A 219 -1.81 16.97 -8.93
C ASP A 219 -0.58 17.40 -8.11
N THR A 220 -0.47 16.84 -6.91
CA THR A 220 0.64 17.06 -5.99
C THR A 220 1.81 16.11 -6.21
N ARG A 221 1.61 15.04 -6.99
CA ARG A 221 2.66 14.11 -7.39
C ARG A 221 3.75 14.83 -8.17
N GLN A 222 4.99 14.37 -8.03
CA GLN A 222 6.12 14.88 -8.80
C GLN A 222 6.90 13.75 -9.48
N PRO A 223 7.01 13.73 -10.83
CA PRO A 223 6.21 14.55 -11.75
C PRO A 223 4.70 14.25 -11.60
N PRO A 224 3.81 15.16 -12.02
CA PRO A 224 2.39 14.84 -12.15
C PRO A 224 2.19 13.59 -13.03
N ASP A 225 1.21 12.78 -12.69
CA ASP A 225 0.84 11.61 -13.51
C ASP A 225 0.06 12.02 -14.78
N ASP A 226 -0.22 11.02 -15.63
CA ASP A 226 -0.91 11.20 -16.91
C ASP A 226 -2.40 10.78 -16.87
N MET A 227 -3.03 10.78 -15.69
CA MET A 227 -4.44 10.40 -15.48
C MET A 227 -5.39 11.60 -15.47
N HIS A 228 -5.04 12.70 -16.16
CA HIS A 228 -5.80 13.97 -16.16
C HIS A 228 -6.43 14.33 -17.50
N ASP A 229 -6.51 13.39 -18.44
CA ASP A 229 -7.04 13.62 -19.79
C ASP A 229 -8.57 13.67 -19.86
N ASN A 230 -9.26 13.03 -18.91
CA ASN A 230 -10.70 12.80 -18.98
C ASN A 230 -11.40 13.35 -17.75
N ASP A 231 -12.55 14.00 -17.97
CA ASP A 231 -13.48 14.35 -16.90
C ASP A 231 -14.43 13.16 -16.66
N LEU A 232 -14.53 12.70 -15.41
CA LEU A 232 -15.42 11.61 -15.02
C LEU A 232 -16.86 11.83 -15.51
N LYS A 233 -17.37 13.06 -15.46
CA LYS A 233 -18.75 13.35 -15.88
C LYS A 233 -19.01 13.01 -17.35
N ASP A 234 -17.97 13.08 -18.17
CA ASP A 234 -18.04 12.93 -19.62
C ASP A 234 -17.84 11.49 -20.07
N VAL A 235 -17.10 10.68 -19.30
CA VAL A 235 -16.84 9.26 -19.60
C VAL A 235 -17.77 8.29 -18.85
N LEU A 236 -18.35 8.71 -17.72
CA LEU A 236 -19.23 7.86 -16.91
C LEU A 236 -20.51 7.49 -17.67
N GLY A 237 -20.72 6.18 -17.83
CA GLY A 237 -21.81 5.62 -18.65
C GLY A 237 -21.44 5.41 -20.13
N LYS A 238 -20.16 5.60 -20.50
CA LYS A 238 -19.66 5.43 -21.88
C LYS A 238 -18.44 4.51 -21.94
N LYS A 239 -17.52 4.60 -20.97
CA LYS A 239 -16.29 3.82 -20.88
C LYS A 239 -16.13 3.27 -19.46
N PRO A 240 -15.48 2.11 -19.27
CA PRO A 240 -15.05 1.71 -17.95
C PRO A 240 -13.99 2.66 -17.41
N VAL A 241 -13.98 2.88 -16.10
CA VAL A 241 -13.15 3.88 -15.43
C VAL A 241 -12.47 3.28 -14.22
N VAL A 242 -11.18 3.57 -14.03
CA VAL A 242 -10.48 3.48 -12.75
C VAL A 242 -10.37 4.90 -12.21
N LEU A 243 -11.05 5.17 -11.10
CA LEU A 243 -11.06 6.48 -10.45
C LEU A 243 -10.27 6.39 -9.15
N ILE A 244 -9.23 7.21 -9.01
CA ILE A 244 -8.34 7.24 -7.86
C ILE A 244 -8.56 8.55 -7.10
N PHE A 245 -8.83 8.46 -5.81
CA PHE A 245 -8.79 9.59 -4.88
C PHE A 245 -7.56 9.46 -4.00
N ALA A 246 -6.57 10.33 -4.21
CA ALA A 246 -5.35 10.35 -3.42
C ALA A 246 -4.73 11.74 -3.48
N THR A 247 -3.98 12.10 -2.45
CA THR A 247 -3.12 13.29 -2.46
C THR A 247 -1.68 12.88 -2.15
N PRO A 248 -0.89 12.52 -3.17
CA PRO A 248 0.47 12.00 -3.01
C PRO A 248 1.37 12.78 -2.05
N ALA A 249 1.38 14.12 -2.12
CA ALA A 249 2.34 14.91 -1.33
C ALA A 249 1.82 15.41 0.04
N LEU A 250 0.52 15.31 0.34
CA LEU A 250 -0.08 15.86 1.58
C LEU A 250 -0.70 14.80 2.50
N CYS A 251 -0.89 13.60 1.98
CA CYS A 251 -1.57 12.51 2.65
C CYS A 251 -0.78 11.99 3.87
N GLN A 252 -1.49 11.77 4.97
CA GLN A 252 -0.89 11.33 6.24
C GLN A 252 -0.54 9.84 6.29
N SER A 253 -1.20 9.02 5.47
CA SER A 253 -1.10 7.55 5.54
C SER A 253 0.16 6.97 4.87
N ARG A 254 1.02 7.81 4.26
CA ARG A 254 2.27 7.43 3.57
C ARG A 254 2.10 6.48 2.36
N VAL A 255 0.87 6.05 2.06
CA VAL A 255 0.54 5.12 0.97
C VAL A 255 -0.09 5.80 -0.24
N CYS A 256 -0.52 7.06 -0.14
CA CYS A 256 -1.18 7.76 -1.25
C CYS A 256 -0.27 7.91 -2.48
N GLY A 257 0.99 8.32 -2.30
CA GLY A 257 1.97 8.38 -3.39
C GLY A 257 2.19 7.03 -4.06
N PRO A 258 2.58 5.98 -3.30
CA PRO A 258 2.74 4.63 -3.83
C PRO A 258 1.51 4.10 -4.58
N VAL A 259 0.28 4.37 -4.09
CA VAL A 259 -0.94 3.92 -4.78
C VAL A 259 -1.14 4.61 -6.14
N VAL A 260 -0.79 5.90 -6.25
CA VAL A 260 -0.84 6.60 -7.55
C VAL A 260 0.25 6.09 -8.49
N ASP A 261 1.45 5.80 -7.98
CA ASP A 261 2.53 5.18 -8.77
C ASP A 261 2.12 3.79 -9.28
N VAL A 262 1.46 2.99 -8.45
CA VAL A 262 0.90 1.69 -8.83
C VAL A 262 -0.15 1.86 -9.92
N ALA A 263 -1.06 2.83 -9.80
CA ALA A 263 -2.08 3.10 -10.80
C ALA A 263 -1.48 3.56 -12.15
N GLU A 264 -0.44 4.40 -12.12
CA GLU A 264 0.27 4.87 -13.32
C GLU A 264 0.95 3.70 -14.05
N GLN A 265 1.61 2.81 -13.32
CA GLN A 265 2.19 1.59 -13.91
C GLN A 265 1.12 0.68 -14.50
N VAL A 266 0.04 0.41 -13.75
CA VAL A 266 -1.03 -0.48 -14.23
C VAL A 266 -1.69 0.09 -15.48
N LYS A 267 -1.92 1.41 -15.53
CA LYS A 267 -2.44 2.11 -16.72
C LYS A 267 -1.57 1.84 -17.96
N ASP A 268 -0.25 1.93 -17.83
CA ASP A 268 0.68 1.63 -18.92
C ASP A 268 0.61 0.16 -19.36
N GLU A 269 0.59 -0.77 -18.38
CA GLU A 269 0.63 -2.21 -18.64
C GLU A 269 -0.65 -2.78 -19.26
N VAL A 270 -1.83 -2.30 -18.83
CA VAL A 270 -3.14 -2.79 -19.34
C VAL A 270 -3.51 -2.16 -20.68
N GLY A 271 -2.88 -1.05 -21.06
CA GLY A 271 -3.12 -0.34 -22.31
C GLY A 271 -4.53 0.26 -22.43
N ASP A 272 -4.98 0.38 -23.68
CA ASP A 272 -6.22 1.08 -24.01
C ASP A 272 -7.50 0.33 -23.55
N GLY A 273 -8.59 1.09 -23.46
CA GLY A 273 -9.95 0.57 -23.24
C GLY A 273 -10.55 0.94 -21.89
N VAL A 274 -9.71 1.25 -20.90
CA VAL A 274 -10.13 1.74 -19.58
C VAL A 274 -9.60 3.15 -19.38
N VAL A 275 -10.44 4.04 -18.86
CA VAL A 275 -10.04 5.41 -18.53
C VAL A 275 -9.53 5.45 -17.10
N PHE A 276 -8.33 5.95 -16.88
CA PHE A 276 -7.81 6.22 -15.54
C PHE A 276 -7.98 7.70 -15.22
N ILE A 277 -8.43 8.01 -14.00
CA ILE A 277 -8.64 9.38 -13.51
C ILE A 277 -8.07 9.49 -12.10
N HIS A 278 -7.06 10.34 -11.92
CA HIS A 278 -6.59 10.74 -10.60
C HIS A 278 -7.28 12.03 -10.15
N ASN A 279 -7.85 12.03 -8.95
CA ASN A 279 -8.50 13.18 -8.36
C ASN A 279 -7.96 13.44 -6.94
N GLU A 280 -7.18 14.51 -6.83
CA GLU A 280 -6.75 15.12 -5.56
C GLU A 280 -7.91 15.38 -4.59
N VAL A 281 -7.69 15.16 -3.29
CA VAL A 281 -8.79 15.22 -2.31
C VAL A 281 -8.97 16.61 -1.69
N TYR A 282 -7.96 17.48 -1.75
CA TYR A 282 -8.00 18.84 -1.19
C TYR A 282 -8.18 19.93 -2.26
N ASN A 283 -8.95 20.97 -1.93
CA ASN A 283 -9.13 22.11 -2.83
C ASN A 283 -7.81 22.83 -3.07
N GLU A 284 -7.51 23.11 -4.33
CA GLU A 284 -6.27 23.81 -4.75
C GLU A 284 -4.98 23.17 -4.19
N ASN A 285 -5.02 21.87 -3.90
CA ASN A 285 -3.90 21.13 -3.32
C ASN A 285 -3.42 21.73 -1.98
N ASP A 286 -4.38 22.20 -1.16
CA ASP A 286 -4.13 22.80 0.15
C ASP A 286 -5.11 22.25 1.19
N MET A 287 -4.58 21.53 2.19
CA MET A 287 -5.38 20.94 3.27
C MET A 287 -6.20 21.98 4.05
N SER A 288 -5.73 23.23 4.13
CA SER A 288 -6.43 24.31 4.84
C SER A 288 -7.70 24.79 4.11
N LYS A 289 -7.83 24.47 2.82
CA LYS A 289 -8.99 24.82 1.99
C LYS A 289 -10.08 23.75 1.97
N GLY A 290 -9.93 22.72 2.80
CA GLY A 290 -10.89 21.63 2.92
C GLY A 290 -10.91 20.70 1.71
N VAL A 291 -11.80 19.71 1.78
CA VAL A 291 -11.89 18.66 0.78
C VAL A 291 -12.66 19.09 -0.47
N ARG A 292 -12.32 18.49 -1.61
CA ARG A 292 -13.01 18.73 -2.88
C ARG A 292 -14.41 18.10 -2.86
N PRO A 293 -15.40 18.69 -3.56
CA PRO A 293 -16.76 18.16 -3.60
C PRO A 293 -16.87 16.74 -4.18
N GLN A 294 -15.90 16.31 -4.99
CA GLN A 294 -15.83 14.96 -5.56
C GLN A 294 -15.63 13.91 -4.45
N LEU A 295 -14.74 14.17 -3.48
CA LEU A 295 -14.53 13.29 -2.32
C LEU A 295 -15.83 13.16 -1.52
N THR A 296 -16.47 14.29 -1.23
CA THR A 296 -17.74 14.35 -0.49
C THR A 296 -18.88 13.65 -1.24
N ALA A 297 -18.94 13.78 -2.56
CA ALA A 297 -19.99 13.16 -3.38
C ALA A 297 -19.91 11.62 -3.39
N PHE A 298 -18.72 11.05 -3.19
CA PHE A 298 -18.52 9.62 -3.00
C PHE A 298 -18.64 9.17 -1.53
N GLY A 299 -18.91 10.11 -0.61
CA GLY A 299 -19.03 9.81 0.82
C GLY A 299 -17.73 9.31 1.45
N LEU A 300 -16.58 9.79 0.97
CA LEU A 300 -15.25 9.36 1.42
C LEU A 300 -14.76 10.27 2.56
N GLU A 301 -14.24 9.64 3.62
CA GLU A 301 -13.66 10.33 4.80
C GLU A 301 -12.17 10.03 4.99
N SER A 302 -11.54 9.41 3.98
CA SER A 302 -10.17 8.92 3.99
C SER A 302 -9.60 8.88 2.58
N GLU A 303 -8.30 8.62 2.50
CA GLU A 303 -7.55 8.38 1.26
C GLU A 303 -6.38 7.41 1.54
N PRO A 304 -5.91 6.66 0.53
CA PRO A 304 -6.38 6.66 -0.85
C PRO A 304 -7.60 5.75 -1.08
N TRP A 305 -8.34 6.02 -2.14
CA TRP A 305 -9.41 5.16 -2.65
C TRP A 305 -9.24 4.89 -4.14
N ILE A 306 -9.58 3.67 -4.56
CA ILE A 306 -9.70 3.30 -5.96
C ILE A 306 -11.09 2.73 -6.21
N PHE A 307 -11.76 3.23 -7.24
CA PHE A 307 -13.03 2.70 -7.75
C PHE A 307 -12.84 2.15 -9.15
N LEU A 308 -13.28 0.91 -9.36
CA LEU A 308 -13.40 0.32 -10.69
C LEU A 308 -14.87 0.41 -11.09
N ILE A 309 -15.14 1.14 -12.17
CA ILE A 309 -16.49 1.50 -12.59
C ILE A 309 -16.73 0.90 -13.98
N ASN A 310 -17.81 0.13 -14.13
CA ASN A 310 -18.23 -0.44 -15.39
C ASN A 310 -18.64 0.64 -16.40
N LYS A 311 -18.66 0.30 -17.69
CA LYS A 311 -19.07 1.22 -18.77
C LYS A 311 -20.47 1.76 -18.61
N ASP A 312 -21.35 1.06 -17.91
CA ASP A 312 -22.71 1.49 -17.62
C ASP A 312 -22.79 2.44 -16.40
N GLY A 313 -21.65 2.73 -15.77
CA GLY A 313 -21.51 3.58 -14.58
C GLY A 313 -21.72 2.88 -13.24
N THR A 314 -21.85 1.55 -13.21
CA THR A 314 -21.97 0.78 -11.96
C THR A 314 -20.61 0.56 -11.33
N ILE A 315 -20.47 0.77 -10.02
CA ILE A 315 -19.26 0.47 -9.26
C ILE A 315 -19.10 -1.06 -9.18
N GLU A 316 -18.03 -1.56 -9.77
CA GLU A 316 -17.66 -2.98 -9.77
C GLU A 316 -16.83 -3.33 -8.54
N GLN A 317 -15.83 -2.51 -8.23
CA GLN A 317 -15.01 -2.65 -7.05
C GLN A 317 -14.72 -1.30 -6.43
N ARG A 318 -14.48 -1.30 -5.12
CA ARG A 318 -13.92 -0.18 -4.38
C ARG A 318 -12.86 -0.69 -3.43
N ILE A 319 -11.75 0.01 -3.35
CA ILE A 319 -10.59 -0.35 -2.53
C ILE A 319 -10.20 0.88 -1.72
N GLU A 320 -10.13 0.72 -0.41
CA GLU A 320 -9.57 1.73 0.49
C GLU A 320 -8.15 1.32 0.89
N GLY A 321 -7.23 2.28 0.90
CA GLY A 321 -5.86 2.08 1.34
C GLY A 321 -4.93 1.52 0.27
N ALA A 322 -3.83 0.96 0.74
CA ALA A 322 -2.73 0.46 -0.09
C ALA A 322 -3.16 -0.72 -0.97
N ILE A 323 -2.70 -0.77 -2.23
CA ILE A 323 -2.90 -1.87 -3.18
C ILE A 323 -1.61 -2.08 -3.99
N GLY A 324 -1.23 -3.34 -4.23
CA GLY A 324 -0.07 -3.68 -5.05
C GLY A 324 -0.39 -3.69 -6.55
N VAL A 325 0.65 -3.66 -7.39
CA VAL A 325 0.53 -3.66 -8.85
C VAL A 325 -0.24 -4.88 -9.35
N ASP A 326 0.06 -6.07 -8.84
CA ASP A 326 -0.55 -7.32 -9.33
C ASP A 326 -2.05 -7.40 -9.01
N GLU A 327 -2.46 -6.98 -7.82
CA GLU A 327 -3.86 -6.92 -7.39
C GLU A 327 -4.64 -5.94 -8.30
N LEU A 328 -4.16 -4.70 -8.44
CA LEU A 328 -4.83 -3.70 -9.27
C LEU A 328 -4.86 -4.11 -10.75
N ARG A 329 -3.77 -4.66 -11.29
CA ARG A 329 -3.73 -5.15 -12.69
C ARG A 329 -4.77 -6.24 -12.92
N SER A 330 -4.84 -7.22 -12.02
CA SER A 330 -5.82 -8.30 -12.08
C SER A 330 -7.26 -7.75 -12.06
N ASP A 331 -7.54 -6.78 -11.20
CA ASP A 331 -8.87 -6.18 -11.08
C ASP A 331 -9.25 -5.38 -12.33
N VAL A 332 -8.31 -4.64 -12.92
CA VAL A 332 -8.54 -3.89 -14.17
C VAL A 332 -8.75 -4.82 -15.36
N GLU A 333 -8.00 -5.91 -15.46
CA GLU A 333 -8.22 -6.91 -16.52
C GLU A 333 -9.57 -7.63 -16.37
N GLN A 334 -10.01 -7.89 -15.14
CA GLN A 334 -11.37 -8.39 -14.88
C GLN A 334 -12.43 -7.36 -15.29
N LEU A 335 -12.21 -6.07 -15.00
CA LEU A 335 -13.09 -4.98 -15.45
C LEU A 335 -13.19 -4.93 -16.97
N LYS A 336 -12.06 -5.02 -17.69
CA LYS A 336 -12.02 -5.09 -19.17
C LYS A 336 -12.85 -6.25 -19.69
N LYS A 337 -12.61 -7.45 -19.17
CA LYS A 337 -13.37 -8.66 -19.53
C LYS A 337 -14.88 -8.51 -19.31
N LYS A 338 -15.31 -7.94 -18.18
CA LYS A 338 -16.74 -7.69 -17.90
C LYS A 338 -17.36 -6.68 -18.85
N ASN A 339 -16.57 -5.76 -19.40
CA ASN A 339 -17.03 -4.73 -20.32
C ASN A 339 -16.93 -5.13 -21.79
N GLY A 340 -16.36 -6.30 -22.10
CA GLY A 340 -16.18 -6.84 -23.44
C GLY A 340 -15.01 -6.21 -24.19
N LEU A 341 -13.95 -5.87 -23.47
CA LEU A 341 -12.70 -5.30 -23.97
C LEU A 341 -11.60 -6.34 -24.04
#